data_AF-A0A351X1S8-F1
#
_entry.id   AF-A0A351X1S8-F1
#
_cell.length_a   1.000
_cell.length_b   1.000
_cell.length_c   1.000
_cell.angle_alpha   90.00
_cell.angle_beta   90.00
_cell.angle_gamma   90.00
#
_symmetry.space_group_name_H-M   'P 1'
#
loop_
_entity.id
_entity.type
_entity.pdbx_description
1 polymer ?
#
loop_
_entity_poly.entity_id
_entity_poly.type
_entity_poly.pdbx_seq_one_letter_code
_entity_poly.pdbx_strand_id
1 'polypeptide(L)'
;MTPTGTEAIKHILGGIPFTAELYWLIRQRGKPINTRFSLRGLQAHMPEIAPVVASLNKAAPAGKKVLVFATLHYWIEHASLLSLSLAAQGHKVTMGYLPYADWQKEINMFDLRRQNAYARKVLEQAGPVLDIVSFLTARAPYMPLPADLVEAVKEVSLYDTQYTLQNEEVDFESDIYKLRLNRNREIAQAA
;
A
#
# COMPACT_ATOMS: atom_id res chain seq x y z
N MET A 1 24.92 -14.66 0.50
CA MET A 1 24.80 -14.90 -0.96
C MET A 1 25.22 -13.63 -1.68
N THR A 2 26.18 -13.69 -2.61
CA THR A 2 26.60 -12.55 -3.42
C THR A 2 25.46 -12.13 -4.34
N PRO A 3 25.01 -10.86 -4.34
CA PRO A 3 23.92 -10.43 -5.20
C PRO A 3 24.36 -10.54 -6.66
N THR A 4 23.51 -11.15 -7.49
CA THR A 4 23.69 -11.14 -8.94
C THR A 4 23.66 -9.69 -9.45
N GLY A 5 24.35 -9.40 -10.57
CA GLY A 5 24.48 -8.03 -11.08
C GLY A 5 23.15 -7.28 -11.26
N THR A 6 22.05 -8.01 -11.53
CA THR A 6 20.71 -7.44 -11.64
C THR A 6 20.14 -6.97 -10.29
N GLU A 7 20.35 -7.71 -9.21
CA GLU A 7 19.87 -7.32 -7.87
C GLU A 7 20.70 -6.17 -7.29
N ALA A 8 22.00 -6.13 -7.58
CA ALA A 8 22.85 -4.99 -7.22
C ALA A 8 22.39 -3.69 -7.90
N ILE A 9 22.04 -3.75 -9.19
CA ILE A 9 21.51 -2.59 -9.94
C ILE A 9 20.16 -2.15 -9.36
N LYS A 10 19.25 -3.07 -9.02
CA LYS A 10 17.96 -2.73 -8.41
C LYS A 10 18.13 -2.05 -7.05
N HIS A 11 19.07 -2.51 -6.22
CA HIS A 11 19.32 -1.91 -4.91
C HIS A 11 19.77 -0.44 -5.05
N ILE A 12 20.68 -0.16 -5.98
CA ILE A 12 21.16 1.21 -6.26
C ILE A 12 20.01 2.08 -6.78
N LEU A 13 19.26 1.60 -7.77
CA LEU A 13 18.16 2.36 -8.35
C LEU A 13 17.02 2.59 -7.35
N GLY A 14 16.74 1.62 -6.48
CA GLY A 14 15.73 1.72 -5.42
C GLY A 14 16.03 2.81 -4.37
N GLY A 15 17.28 3.27 -4.25
CA GLY A 15 17.65 4.38 -3.37
C GLY A 15 17.34 5.77 -3.96
N ILE A 16 17.29 5.90 -5.28
CA ILE A 16 17.14 7.20 -5.97
C ILE A 16 15.64 7.47 -6.23
N PRO A 17 15.08 8.61 -5.79
CA PRO A 17 13.70 8.99 -6.11
C PRO A 17 13.47 9.06 -7.63
N PHE A 18 12.27 8.73 -8.10
CA PHE A 18 11.84 8.83 -9.52
C PHE A 18 12.48 7.86 -10.53
N THR A 19 13.44 7.01 -10.14
CA THR A 19 14.07 6.04 -11.07
C THR A 19 13.17 4.86 -11.41
N ALA A 20 12.35 4.38 -10.47
CA ALA A 20 11.42 3.30 -10.71
C ALA A 20 10.26 3.76 -11.60
N GLU A 21 9.80 4.99 -11.39
CA GLU A 21 8.78 5.68 -12.18
C GLU A 21 9.29 5.95 -13.61
N LEU A 22 10.53 6.43 -13.75
CA LEU A 22 11.17 6.66 -15.05
C LEU A 22 11.43 5.34 -15.79
N TYR A 23 11.90 4.29 -15.09
CA TYR A 23 12.05 2.96 -15.66
C TYR A 23 10.70 2.40 -16.13
N TRP A 24 9.63 2.60 -15.34
CA TRP A 24 8.28 2.21 -15.71
C TRP A 24 7.80 2.95 -16.97
N LEU A 25 7.98 4.27 -17.03
CA LEU A 25 7.64 5.12 -18.18
C LEU A 25 8.43 4.75 -19.45
N ILE A 26 9.73 4.48 -19.33
CA ILE A 26 10.63 4.24 -20.48
C ILE A 26 10.58 2.79 -20.96
N ARG A 27 10.57 1.81 -20.05
CA ARG A 27 10.79 0.39 -20.40
C ARG A 27 9.56 -0.51 -20.23
N GLN A 28 8.57 -0.12 -19.43
CA GLN A 28 7.38 -0.92 -19.13
C GLN A 28 6.07 -0.21 -19.52
N ARG A 29 6.03 0.43 -20.68
CA ARG A 29 4.84 0.98 -21.39
C ARG A 29 3.60 0.05 -21.33
N GLY A 30 2.92 -0.04 -20.20
CA GLY A 30 1.78 -0.94 -19.96
C GLY A 30 2.10 -2.45 -19.87
N LYS A 31 3.37 -2.90 -19.85
CA LYS A 31 3.67 -4.35 -19.75
C LYS A 31 3.39 -4.85 -18.32
N PRO A 32 2.73 -6.01 -18.15
CA PRO A 32 2.38 -6.51 -16.83
C PRO A 32 3.64 -6.74 -16.00
N ILE A 33 3.60 -6.24 -14.77
CA ILE A 33 4.60 -6.59 -13.77
C ILE A 33 4.43 -8.07 -13.47
N ASN A 34 5.47 -8.88 -13.66
CA ASN A 34 5.48 -10.30 -13.24
C ASN A 34 5.61 -10.38 -11.71
N THR A 35 4.58 -9.90 -11.01
CA THR A 35 4.43 -9.97 -9.55
C THR A 35 3.03 -10.43 -9.23
N ARG A 36 2.85 -11.01 -8.05
CA ARG A 36 1.50 -11.30 -7.51
C ARG A 36 0.67 -10.03 -7.30
N PHE A 37 1.28 -8.85 -7.28
CA PHE A 37 0.58 -7.56 -7.19
C PHE A 37 -0.25 -7.27 -8.44
N SER A 38 -1.58 -7.23 -8.27
CA SER A 38 -2.53 -6.96 -9.36
C SER A 38 -3.72 -6.17 -8.82
N LEU A 39 -4.13 -5.14 -9.56
CA LEU A 39 -5.37 -4.39 -9.36
C LEU A 39 -6.19 -4.35 -10.65
N ARG A 40 -6.14 -5.45 -11.43
CA ARG A 40 -6.76 -5.51 -12.77
C ARG A 40 -8.26 -5.30 -12.73
N GLY A 41 -8.96 -5.81 -11.71
CA GLY A 41 -10.40 -5.62 -11.54
C GLY A 41 -10.73 -4.13 -11.41
N LEU A 42 -10.10 -3.46 -10.43
CA LEU A 42 -10.19 -2.00 -10.32
C LEU A 42 -9.84 -1.29 -11.63
N GLN A 43 -8.72 -1.64 -12.28
CA GLN A 43 -8.29 -0.97 -13.51
C GLN A 43 -9.33 -1.09 -14.64
N ALA A 44 -9.99 -2.25 -14.77
CA ALA A 44 -10.99 -2.49 -15.79
C ALA A 44 -12.30 -1.75 -15.52
N HIS A 45 -12.71 -1.64 -14.26
CA HIS A 45 -14.06 -1.17 -13.92
C HIS A 45 -14.12 0.24 -13.32
N MET A 46 -12.99 0.81 -12.86
CA MET A 46 -12.98 2.17 -12.28
C MET A 46 -13.54 3.26 -13.20
N PRO A 47 -13.27 3.25 -14.54
CA PRO A 47 -13.85 4.24 -15.45
C PRO A 47 -15.38 4.28 -15.45
N GLU A 48 -16.03 3.16 -15.16
CA GLU A 48 -17.49 3.04 -15.10
C GLU A 48 -18.03 3.35 -13.70
N ILE A 49 -17.33 2.89 -12.65
CA ILE A 49 -17.76 3.06 -11.25
C ILE A 49 -17.62 4.52 -10.80
N ALA A 50 -16.50 5.18 -11.11
CA ALA A 50 -16.20 6.52 -10.58
C ALA A 50 -17.25 7.58 -10.98
N PRO A 51 -17.74 7.64 -12.24
CA PRO A 51 -18.83 8.54 -12.62
C PRO A 51 -20.15 8.29 -11.88
N VAL A 52 -20.52 7.02 -11.66
CA VAL A 52 -21.72 6.65 -10.91
C VAL A 52 -21.61 7.14 -9.47
N VAL A 53 -20.47 6.88 -8.83
CA VAL A 53 -20.20 7.34 -7.45
C VAL A 53 -20.22 8.86 -7.38
N ALA A 54 -19.65 9.57 -8.37
CA ALA A 54 -19.67 11.03 -8.42
C ALA A 54 -21.10 11.60 -8.54
N SER A 55 -21.96 10.93 -9.30
CA SER A 55 -23.37 11.30 -9.41
C SER A 55 -24.11 11.10 -8.09
N LEU A 56 -23.92 9.94 -7.44
CA LEU A 56 -24.55 9.62 -6.16
C LEU A 56 -24.06 10.54 -5.03
N ASN A 57 -22.75 10.80 -4.96
CA ASN A 57 -22.14 11.69 -3.96
C ASN A 57 -22.75 13.10 -3.99
N LYS A 58 -23.06 13.65 -5.17
CA LYS A 58 -23.69 14.97 -5.32
C LYS A 58 -25.12 15.02 -4.78
N ALA A 59 -25.84 13.90 -4.85
CA ALA A 59 -27.22 13.80 -4.37
C ALA A 59 -27.30 13.40 -2.88
N ALA A 60 -26.19 12.92 -2.31
CA ALA A 60 -26.12 12.45 -0.94
C ALA A 60 -25.97 13.62 0.06
N PRO A 61 -26.49 13.46 1.29
CA PRO A 61 -26.24 14.42 2.36
C PRO A 61 -24.75 14.43 2.73
N ALA A 62 -24.30 15.55 3.31
CA ALA A 62 -22.92 15.66 3.79
C ALA A 62 -22.64 14.61 4.87
N GLY A 63 -21.63 13.78 4.63
CA GLY A 63 -21.23 12.70 5.52
C GLY A 63 -20.03 13.04 6.42
N LYS A 64 -19.54 12.02 7.13
CA LYS A 64 -18.32 12.08 7.95
C LYS A 64 -17.03 12.10 7.12
N LYS A 65 -15.93 12.46 7.77
CA LYS A 65 -14.57 12.20 7.27
C LYS A 65 -14.18 10.78 7.67
N VAL A 66 -13.73 9.96 6.71
CA VAL A 66 -13.39 8.55 6.94
C VAL A 66 -12.02 8.26 6.33
N LEU A 67 -11.13 7.65 7.11
CA LEU A 67 -9.90 7.05 6.61
C LEU A 67 -10.13 5.55 6.45
N VAL A 68 -9.85 5.05 5.25
CA VAL A 68 -9.79 3.61 4.96
C VAL A 68 -8.34 3.30 4.61
N PHE A 69 -7.77 2.22 5.15
CA PHE A 69 -6.37 1.86 4.93
C PHE A 69 -6.21 0.38 4.58
N ALA A 70 -5.35 0.06 3.61
CA ALA A 70 -5.04 -1.32 3.21
C ALA A 70 -3.58 -1.50 2.77
N THR A 71 -2.97 -2.65 3.09
CA THR A 71 -1.53 -2.89 2.88
C THR A 71 -1.18 -3.91 1.79
N LEU A 72 -2.15 -4.68 1.29
CA LEU A 72 -1.95 -5.74 0.30
C LEU A 72 -2.87 -5.54 -0.88
N HIS A 73 -2.48 -5.97 -2.09
CA HIS A 73 -3.27 -5.70 -3.30
C HIS A 73 -4.74 -6.15 -3.21
N TYR A 74 -5.02 -7.30 -2.59
CA TYR A 74 -6.37 -7.84 -2.50
C TYR A 74 -7.21 -7.07 -1.49
N TRP A 75 -6.58 -6.59 -0.41
CA TRP A 75 -7.21 -5.66 0.52
C TRP A 75 -7.38 -4.27 -0.07
N ILE A 76 -6.44 -3.79 -0.91
CA ILE A 76 -6.57 -2.52 -1.63
C ILE A 76 -7.80 -2.56 -2.54
N GLU A 77 -8.02 -3.66 -3.25
CA GLU A 77 -9.21 -3.81 -4.10
C GLU A 77 -10.51 -3.71 -3.29
N HIS A 78 -10.62 -4.50 -2.22
CA HIS A 78 -11.77 -4.44 -1.32
C HIS A 78 -11.98 -3.05 -0.69
N ALA A 79 -10.92 -2.47 -0.12
CA ALA A 79 -10.95 -1.18 0.54
C ALA A 79 -11.27 -0.03 -0.42
N SER A 80 -10.87 -0.14 -1.70
CA SER A 80 -11.23 0.83 -2.74
C SER A 80 -12.72 0.81 -3.03
N LEU A 81 -13.32 -0.39 -3.16
CA LEU A 81 -14.77 -0.51 -3.36
C LEU A 81 -15.55 -0.03 -2.14
N LEU A 82 -15.12 -0.37 -0.92
CA LEU A 82 -15.70 0.16 0.31
C LEU A 82 -15.62 1.69 0.36
N SER A 83 -14.48 2.27 0.01
CA SER A 83 -14.27 3.72 -0.02
C SER A 83 -15.20 4.39 -1.03
N LEU A 84 -15.37 3.81 -2.21
CA LEU A 84 -16.30 4.28 -3.23
C LEU A 84 -17.76 4.20 -2.76
N SER A 85 -18.15 3.13 -2.08
CA SER A 85 -19.50 2.99 -1.50
C SER A 85 -19.76 4.01 -0.40
N LEU A 86 -18.77 4.34 0.42
CA LEU A 86 -18.87 5.38 1.44
C LEU A 86 -18.95 6.78 0.79
N ALA A 87 -18.13 7.03 -0.24
CA ALA A 87 -18.17 8.27 -0.99
C ALA A 87 -19.51 8.46 -1.70
N ALA A 88 -20.11 7.41 -2.27
CA ALA A 88 -21.44 7.47 -2.87
C ALA A 88 -22.53 7.90 -1.88
N GLN A 89 -22.33 7.64 -0.58
CA GLN A 89 -23.21 8.05 0.52
C GLN A 89 -22.88 9.45 1.07
N GLY A 90 -22.01 10.21 0.40
CA GLY A 90 -21.69 11.60 0.75
C GLY A 90 -20.56 11.76 1.79
N HIS A 91 -19.88 10.68 2.17
CA HIS A 91 -18.70 10.75 3.04
C HIS A 91 -17.49 11.34 2.32
N LYS A 92 -16.65 12.09 3.06
CA LYS A 92 -15.33 12.50 2.59
C LYS A 92 -14.33 11.41 2.96
N VAL A 93 -13.95 10.61 1.97
CA VAL A 93 -13.12 9.44 2.21
C VAL A 93 -11.67 9.69 1.77
N THR A 94 -10.74 9.44 2.67
CA THR A 94 -9.31 9.30 2.37
C THR A 94 -9.00 7.81 2.30
N MET A 95 -8.55 7.34 1.13
CA MET A 95 -8.12 5.97 0.88
C MET A 95 -6.60 5.90 0.93
N GLY A 96 -6.10 5.39 2.04
CA GLY A 96 -4.69 5.14 2.30
C GLY A 96 -4.26 3.74 1.85
N TYR A 97 -3.04 3.60 1.33
CA TYR A 97 -2.52 2.26 1.05
C TYR A 97 -1.00 2.08 1.15
N LEU A 98 -0.57 0.83 1.30
CA LEU A 98 0.78 0.35 1.02
C LEU A 98 0.73 -0.69 -0.12
N PRO A 99 1.65 -0.65 -1.10
CA PRO A 99 1.54 -1.46 -2.30
C PRO A 99 2.29 -2.80 -2.16
N TYR A 100 2.04 -3.58 -1.10
CA TYR A 100 2.70 -4.88 -0.96
C TYR A 100 1.96 -5.99 -1.73
N ALA A 101 2.74 -6.86 -2.40
CA ALA A 101 2.22 -8.01 -3.11
C ALA A 101 1.95 -9.22 -2.19
N ASP A 102 2.74 -9.36 -1.14
CA ASP A 102 2.84 -10.56 -0.33
C ASP A 102 3.05 -10.19 1.13
N TRP A 103 2.33 -10.88 2.01
CA TRP A 103 2.34 -10.65 3.45
C TRP A 103 3.62 -11.13 4.12
N GLN A 104 4.19 -12.24 3.63
CA GLN A 104 5.26 -13.00 4.29
C GLN A 104 6.63 -12.80 3.63
N LYS A 105 6.65 -12.24 2.42
CA LYS A 105 7.89 -12.09 1.65
C LYS A 105 8.39 -10.65 1.64
N GLU A 106 9.69 -10.52 1.82
CA GLU A 106 10.39 -9.29 1.54
C GLU A 106 10.27 -8.88 0.07
N ILE A 107 10.39 -7.58 -0.14
CA ILE A 107 10.42 -6.97 -1.47
C ILE A 107 11.43 -5.84 -1.45
N ASN A 108 12.28 -5.78 -2.47
CA ASN A 108 13.22 -4.67 -2.60
C ASN A 108 12.47 -3.36 -2.93
N MET A 109 13.04 -2.22 -2.53
CA MET A 109 12.42 -0.91 -2.71
C MET A 109 12.12 -0.55 -4.17
N PHE A 110 12.93 -1.02 -5.12
CA PHE A 110 12.70 -0.75 -6.55
C PHE A 110 11.41 -1.42 -7.03
N ASP A 111 11.24 -2.72 -6.76
CA ASP A 111 10.03 -3.46 -7.13
C ASP A 111 8.80 -2.94 -6.36
N LEU A 112 8.95 -2.53 -5.10
CA LEU A 112 7.88 -1.92 -4.30
C LEU A 112 7.42 -0.56 -4.86
N ARG A 113 8.36 0.32 -5.24
CA ARG A 113 8.04 1.60 -5.89
C ARG A 113 7.36 1.39 -7.25
N ARG A 114 7.74 0.36 -7.98
CA ARG A 114 7.07 0.00 -9.25
C ARG A 114 5.64 -0.46 -9.01
N GLN A 115 5.38 -1.26 -7.98
CA GLN A 115 4.01 -1.62 -7.57
C GLN A 115 3.23 -0.37 -7.14
N ASN A 116 3.86 0.57 -6.43
CA ASN A 116 3.25 1.84 -6.06
C ASN A 116 2.83 2.68 -7.26
N ALA A 117 3.71 2.83 -8.26
CA ALA A 117 3.42 3.60 -9.46
C ALA A 117 2.23 3.01 -10.24
N TYR A 118 2.18 1.68 -10.34
CA TYR A 118 1.03 0.98 -10.91
C TYR A 118 -0.24 1.20 -10.09
N ALA A 119 -0.18 1.02 -8.77
CA ALA A 119 -1.32 1.20 -7.88
C ALA A 119 -1.89 2.63 -7.96
N ARG A 120 -1.01 3.64 -7.91
CA ARG A 120 -1.37 5.05 -8.06
C ARG A 120 -2.11 5.29 -9.38
N LYS A 121 -1.57 4.83 -10.51
CA LYS A 121 -2.23 4.98 -11.81
C LYS A 121 -3.64 4.36 -11.83
N VAL A 122 -3.82 3.20 -11.22
CA VAL A 122 -5.13 2.53 -11.18
C VAL A 122 -6.10 3.31 -10.29
N LEU A 123 -5.66 3.68 -9.08
CA LEU A 123 -6.50 4.30 -8.07
C LEU A 123 -6.85 5.75 -8.40
N GLU A 124 -5.95 6.53 -9.02
CA GLU A 124 -6.17 7.94 -9.41
C GLU A 124 -7.43 8.15 -10.27
N GLN A 125 -7.91 7.11 -10.95
CA GLN A 125 -9.19 7.14 -11.67
C GLN A 125 -10.39 7.43 -10.75
N ALA A 126 -10.30 7.13 -9.44
CA ALA A 126 -11.27 7.48 -8.42
C ALA A 126 -11.01 8.85 -7.75
N GLY A 127 -9.95 9.56 -8.14
CA GLY A 127 -9.55 10.86 -7.56
C GLY A 127 -10.63 11.96 -7.54
N PRO A 128 -11.62 11.99 -8.47
CA PRO A 128 -12.72 12.96 -8.37
C PRO A 128 -13.62 12.78 -7.15
N VAL A 129 -13.64 11.60 -6.52
CA VAL A 129 -14.54 11.25 -5.40
C VAL A 129 -13.82 10.75 -4.15
N LEU A 130 -12.55 10.38 -4.26
CA LEU A 130 -11.71 9.93 -3.15
C LEU A 130 -10.43 10.77 -3.05
N ASP A 131 -9.95 10.98 -1.82
CA ASP A 131 -8.60 11.45 -1.56
C ASP A 131 -7.66 10.24 -1.41
N ILE A 132 -6.67 10.10 -2.30
CA ILE A 132 -5.90 8.85 -2.43
C ILE A 132 -4.46 9.08 -1.96
N VAL A 133 -4.05 8.34 -0.93
CA VAL A 133 -2.77 8.53 -0.25
C VAL A 133 -1.96 7.24 -0.28
N SER A 134 -0.76 7.30 -0.89
CA SER A 134 0.23 6.24 -0.75
C SER A 134 1.13 6.52 0.45
N PHE A 135 1.02 5.66 1.47
CA PHE A 135 1.87 5.74 2.66
C PHE A 135 3.31 5.28 2.39
N LEU A 136 3.60 4.68 1.23
CA LEU A 136 4.97 4.41 0.81
C LEU A 136 5.74 5.73 0.52
N THR A 137 5.02 6.75 0.04
CA THR A 137 5.61 8.06 -0.31
C THR A 137 5.46 9.11 0.78
N ALA A 138 4.69 8.82 1.83
CA ALA A 138 4.61 9.66 3.01
C ALA A 138 5.99 9.63 3.69
N ARG A 139 6.74 10.74 3.59
CA ARG A 139 8.00 10.87 4.31
C ARG A 139 7.66 10.93 5.79
N ALA A 140 7.93 9.85 6.51
CA ALA A 140 8.06 9.94 7.95
C ALA A 140 9.13 11.00 8.26
N PRO A 141 8.81 12.11 8.96
CA PRO A 141 9.85 12.90 9.58
C PRO A 141 10.68 11.97 10.47
N TYR A 142 11.97 12.25 10.65
CA TYR A 142 12.90 11.49 11.49
C TYR A 142 12.55 11.66 12.99
N MET A 143 11.26 11.55 13.34
CA MET A 143 10.76 11.60 14.71
C MET A 143 10.72 10.18 15.27
N PRO A 144 11.32 9.95 16.45
CA PRO A 144 11.17 8.69 17.14
C PRO A 144 9.69 8.48 17.48
N LEU A 145 9.22 7.24 17.36
CA LEU A 145 7.87 6.90 17.80
C LEU A 145 7.76 7.09 19.32
N PRO A 146 6.65 7.65 19.82
CA PRO A 146 6.27 7.59 21.21
C PRO A 146 6.36 6.16 21.78
N ALA A 147 6.71 6.03 23.06
CA ALA A 147 7.00 4.73 23.66
C ALA A 147 5.79 3.78 23.64
N ASP A 148 4.58 4.31 23.83
CA ASP A 148 3.32 3.59 23.70
C ASP A 148 3.10 3.05 22.28
N LEU A 149 3.41 3.84 21.24
CA LEU A 149 3.35 3.39 19.86
C LEU A 149 4.40 2.33 19.52
N VAL A 150 5.60 2.42 20.12
CA VAL A 150 6.62 1.37 19.96
C VAL A 150 6.13 0.04 20.52
N GLU A 151 5.50 0.03 21.69
CA GLU A 151 4.95 -1.20 22.28
C GLU A 151 3.75 -1.72 21.47
N ALA A 152 2.85 -0.84 21.01
CA ALA A 152 1.75 -1.24 20.13
C ALA A 152 2.24 -1.87 18.82
N VAL A 153 3.31 -1.32 18.23
CA VAL A 153 3.94 -1.88 17.03
C VAL A 153 4.49 -3.29 17.32
N LYS A 154 5.20 -3.48 18.44
CA LYS A 154 5.72 -4.81 18.83
C LYS A 154 4.60 -5.82 19.05
N GLU A 155 3.53 -5.41 19.72
CA GLU A 155 2.36 -6.24 20.01
C GLU A 155 1.66 -6.69 18.71
N VAL A 156 1.36 -5.76 17.80
CA VAL A 156 0.75 -6.10 16.51
C VAL A 156 1.68 -6.99 15.68
N SER A 157 2.98 -6.74 15.69
CA SER A 157 3.95 -7.60 14.99
C SER A 157 4.05 -9.00 15.58
N LEU A 158 3.85 -9.17 16.89
CA LEU A 158 3.71 -10.47 17.53
C LEU A 158 2.46 -11.18 16.99
N TYR A 159 1.29 -10.54 17.03
CA TYR A 159 0.03 -11.13 16.53
C TYR A 159 0.09 -11.48 15.05
N ASP A 160 0.65 -10.60 14.22
CA ASP A 160 0.87 -10.85 12.79
C ASP A 160 1.72 -12.12 12.58
N THR A 161 2.74 -12.32 13.42
CA THR A 161 3.64 -13.46 13.35
C THR A 161 2.94 -14.73 13.80
N GLN A 162 2.21 -14.69 14.92
CA GLN A 162 1.42 -15.82 15.41
C GLN A 162 0.38 -16.27 14.37
N TYR A 163 -0.35 -15.32 13.79
CA TYR A 163 -1.32 -15.61 12.71
C TYR A 163 -0.64 -16.26 11.49
N THR A 164 0.55 -15.77 11.14
CA THR A 164 1.29 -16.25 9.97
C THR A 164 1.84 -17.67 10.16
N LEU A 165 2.44 -17.93 11.32
CA LEU A 165 3.06 -19.22 11.64
C LEU A 165 2.08 -20.22 12.23
N GLN A 166 0.89 -19.77 12.63
CA GLN A 166 -0.10 -20.54 13.37
C GLN A 166 0.49 -21.13 14.67
N ASN A 167 1.32 -20.35 15.35
CA ASN A 167 1.96 -20.72 16.59
C ASN A 167 1.79 -19.59 17.62
N GLU A 168 1.46 -19.94 18.87
CA GLU A 168 1.32 -18.98 19.96
C GLU A 168 2.69 -18.49 20.44
N GLU A 169 3.70 -19.35 20.46
CA GLU A 169 5.07 -18.98 20.81
C GLU A 169 5.81 -18.45 19.59
N VAL A 170 6.43 -17.28 19.73
CA VAL A 170 7.15 -16.61 18.63
C VAL A 170 8.61 -16.45 18.99
N ASP A 171 9.47 -16.91 18.08
CA ASP A 171 10.88 -16.53 18.06
C ASP A 171 11.02 -15.11 17.50
N PHE A 172 11.40 -14.18 18.36
CA PHE A 172 11.63 -12.78 17.99
C PHE A 172 12.84 -12.58 17.08
N GLU A 173 13.71 -13.59 16.94
CA GLU A 173 14.81 -13.58 15.99
C GLU A 173 14.42 -14.11 14.61
N SER A 174 13.21 -14.64 14.46
CA SER A 174 12.73 -15.16 13.18
C SER A 174 12.60 -14.08 12.10
N ASP A 175 12.85 -14.49 10.85
CA ASP A 175 12.77 -13.59 9.69
C ASP A 175 11.37 -12.98 9.55
N ILE A 176 10.33 -13.75 9.86
CA ILE A 176 8.94 -13.27 9.75
C ILE A 176 8.64 -12.21 10.81
N TYR A 177 9.07 -12.38 12.06
CA TYR A 177 8.84 -11.37 13.11
C TYR A 177 9.56 -10.07 12.76
N LYS A 178 10.83 -10.16 12.36
CA LYS A 178 11.62 -9.00 11.93
C LYS A 178 10.99 -8.27 10.75
N LEU A 179 10.46 -9.01 9.77
CA LEU A 179 9.74 -8.44 8.63
C LEU A 179 8.47 -7.69 9.08
N ARG A 180 7.64 -8.32 9.93
CA ARG A 180 6.40 -7.71 10.44
C ARG A 180 6.70 -6.48 11.29
N LEU A 181 7.70 -6.55 12.16
CA LEU A 181 8.15 -5.44 12.99
C LEU A 181 8.61 -4.26 12.15
N ASN A 182 9.44 -4.52 11.13
CA ASN A 182 9.90 -3.43 10.27
C ASN A 182 8.74 -2.75 9.52
N ARG A 183 7.83 -3.53 8.92
CA ARG A 183 6.68 -2.97 8.18
C ARG A 183 5.72 -2.19 9.08
N ASN A 184 5.39 -2.72 10.25
CA ASN A 184 4.49 -2.06 11.20
C ASN A 184 5.12 -0.78 11.77
N ARG A 185 6.43 -0.78 12.00
CA ARG A 185 7.17 0.43 12.39
C ARG A 185 7.17 1.49 11.29
N GLU A 186 7.49 1.10 10.05
CA GLU A 186 7.54 2.03 8.92
C GLU A 186 6.20 2.76 8.71
N ILE A 187 5.06 2.04 8.81
CA ILE A 187 3.75 2.67 8.68
C ILE A 187 3.39 3.55 9.88
N ALA A 188 3.72 3.12 11.12
CA ALA A 188 3.47 3.92 12.31
C ALA A 188 4.23 5.26 12.28
N GLN A 189 5.38 5.31 11.61
CA GLN A 189 6.15 6.54 11.43
C GLN A 189 5.60 7.46 10.33
N ALA A 190 4.83 6.91 9.39
CA ALA A 190 4.29 7.63 8.24
C ALA A 190 2.90 8.25 8.50
N ALA A 191 2.25 7.88 9.61
CA ALA A 191 0.93 8.34 10.04
C ALA A 191 1.04 9.42 11.13
#